data_AF-A0A023FUV3-F1
#
_entry.id   AF-A0A023FUV3-F1
#
_cell.length_a   1.000
_cell.length_b   1.000
_cell.length_c   1.000
_cell.angle_alpha   90.00
_cell.angle_beta   90.00
_cell.angle_gamma   90.00
#
_symmetry.space_group_name_H-M   'P 1'
#
loop_
_entity.id
_entity.type
_entity.pdbx_description
1 polymer ?
#
loop_
_entity_poly.entity_id
_entity_poly.type
_entity_poly.pdbx_seq_one_letter_code
_entity_poly.pdbx_strand_id
1 'polypeptide(L)'
;TPNQYELELLSEKQITTESTVLEAMDILHAKGIPIVVLTSYRPSETSKEIYLYGSSKKGGQRSAVKIEIPAIGAQFTGTGDLLAACILAWITRTNNLKEALEKAVATVQGVLLKTFKHASEKEKEKEGEAAATAVPGAEAEGGTEGGAAPAAAKSVALLELRLVQSKEHIENPHSDIRAIKIF
;
A
#
# COMPACT_ATOMS: atom_id res chain seq x y z
N THR A 1 -0.25 14.56 -0.53
CA THR A 1 0.10 13.21 -0.02
C THR A 1 0.98 12.52 -1.05
N PRO A 2 2.21 13.01 -1.26
CA PRO A 2 3.07 12.48 -2.32
C PRO A 2 3.49 11.03 -2.05
N ASN A 3 3.68 10.24 -3.10
CA ASN A 3 4.52 9.04 -3.04
C ASN A 3 6.02 9.41 -3.05
N GLN A 4 6.92 8.44 -3.03
CA GLN A 4 8.38 8.70 -3.04
C GLN A 4 8.80 9.55 -4.25
N TYR A 5 8.45 9.12 -5.46
CA TYR A 5 8.82 9.81 -6.70
C TYR A 5 8.32 11.26 -6.72
N GLU A 6 7.06 11.48 -6.33
CA GLU A 6 6.47 12.81 -6.26
C GLU A 6 7.16 13.69 -5.21
N LEU A 7 7.52 13.13 -4.05
CA LEU A 7 8.20 13.88 -3.00
C LEU A 7 9.62 14.26 -3.43
N GLU A 8 10.34 13.34 -4.08
CA GLU A 8 11.66 13.62 -4.67
C GLU A 8 11.57 14.75 -5.69
N LEU A 9 10.58 14.69 -6.60
CA LEU A 9 10.35 15.71 -7.61
C LEU A 9 10.02 17.08 -7.01
N LEU A 10 9.15 17.13 -6.00
CA LEU A 10 8.70 18.40 -5.38
C LEU A 10 9.75 19.06 -4.48
N SER A 11 10.66 18.25 -3.94
CA SER A 11 11.71 18.67 -3.01
C SER A 11 13.10 18.78 -3.65
N GLU A 12 13.26 18.29 -4.88
CA GLU A 12 14.56 18.18 -5.58
C GLU A 12 15.62 17.45 -4.75
N LYS A 13 15.19 16.48 -3.94
CA LYS A 13 16.04 15.66 -3.07
C LYS A 13 15.76 14.19 -3.31
N GLN A 14 16.84 13.40 -3.37
CA GLN A 14 16.74 11.95 -3.45
C GLN A 14 16.45 11.34 -2.08
N ILE A 15 15.49 10.42 -2.02
CA ILE A 15 15.11 9.73 -0.79
C ILE A 15 15.80 8.37 -0.73
N THR A 16 16.62 8.20 0.30
CA THR A 16 17.44 6.99 0.53
C THR A 16 17.46 6.58 2.00
N THR A 17 17.15 7.51 2.90
CA THR A 17 17.16 7.30 4.35
C THR A 17 16.00 8.05 5.00
N GLU A 18 15.68 7.72 6.25
CA GLU A 18 14.70 8.47 7.05
C GLU A 18 15.09 9.95 7.20
N SER A 19 16.39 10.26 7.31
CA SER A 19 16.87 11.65 7.35
C SER A 19 16.49 12.42 6.09
N THR A 20 16.73 11.82 4.91
CA THR A 20 16.41 12.51 3.65
C THR A 20 14.91 12.64 3.40
N VAL A 21 14.08 11.74 3.94
CA VAL A 21 12.62 11.93 4.00
C VAL A 21 12.27 13.18 4.81
N LEU A 22 12.80 13.32 6.02
CA LEU A 22 12.52 14.45 6.90
C LEU A 22 12.96 15.79 6.29
N GLU A 23 14.13 15.81 5.65
CA GLU A 23 14.62 16.99 4.91
C GLU A 23 13.73 17.36 3.73
N ALA A 24 13.29 16.37 2.93
CA ALA A 24 12.37 16.59 1.83
C ALA A 24 11.02 17.17 2.31
N MET A 25 10.49 16.65 3.43
CA MET A 25 9.28 17.20 4.05
C MET A 25 9.48 18.64 4.54
N ASP A 26 10.66 18.99 5.05
CA ASP A 26 10.97 20.36 5.48
C ASP A 26 10.97 21.37 4.34
N ILE A 27 11.42 20.96 3.15
CA ILE A 27 11.33 21.79 1.93
C ILE A 27 9.87 22.09 1.61
N LEU A 28 8.98 21.09 1.69
CA LEU A 28 7.55 21.28 1.49
C LEU A 28 6.91 22.14 2.60
N HIS A 29 7.33 21.98 3.86
CA HIS A 29 6.90 22.84 4.95
C HIS A 29 7.35 24.30 4.78
N ALA A 30 8.56 24.54 4.25
CA ALA A 30 9.05 25.88 3.92
C ALA A 30 8.20 26.57 2.84
N LYS A 31 7.53 25.79 1.98
CA LYS A 31 6.54 26.26 0.99
C LYS A 31 5.15 26.56 1.62
N GLY A 32 5.01 26.44 2.94
CA GLY A 32 3.79 26.76 3.67
C GLY A 32 2.82 25.58 3.85
N ILE A 33 3.19 24.36 3.48
CA ILE A 33 2.35 23.18 3.64
C ILE A 33 2.39 22.72 5.11
N PRO A 34 1.28 22.76 5.87
CA PRO A 34 1.33 22.46 7.30
C PRO A 34 1.46 20.97 7.59
N ILE A 35 0.95 20.10 6.71
CA ILE A 35 0.95 18.64 6.89
C ILE A 35 1.43 18.01 5.59
N VAL A 36 2.49 17.21 5.67
CA VAL A 36 3.05 16.45 4.55
C VAL A 36 2.99 14.97 4.93
N VAL A 37 2.50 14.13 4.02
CA VAL A 37 2.45 12.68 4.20
C VAL A 37 3.06 12.00 3.00
N LEU A 38 4.19 11.33 3.21
CA LEU A 38 4.80 10.41 2.25
C LEU A 38 4.07 9.08 2.35
N THR A 39 3.28 8.75 1.33
CA THR A 39 2.30 7.65 1.37
C THR A 39 2.93 6.28 1.30
N SER A 40 4.05 6.15 0.59
CA SER A 40 4.78 4.91 0.45
C SER A 40 6.25 5.17 0.16
N TYR A 41 7.11 4.63 1.02
CA TYR A 41 8.55 4.52 0.82
C TYR A 41 8.97 3.07 1.00
N ARG A 42 9.77 2.55 0.08
CA ARG A 42 10.29 1.20 0.14
C ARG A 42 11.81 1.23 0.14
N PRO A 43 12.48 0.87 1.25
CA PRO A 43 13.94 0.90 1.31
C PRO A 43 14.62 -0.03 0.30
N SER A 44 13.95 -1.13 -0.07
CA SER A 44 14.38 -2.05 -1.11
C SER A 44 13.18 -2.72 -1.78
N GLU A 45 13.34 -3.16 -3.03
CA GLU A 45 12.32 -3.92 -3.76
C GLU A 45 11.91 -5.24 -3.05
N THR A 46 12.84 -5.81 -2.29
CA THR A 46 12.64 -7.05 -1.51
C THR A 46 12.04 -6.80 -0.12
N SER A 47 11.83 -5.55 0.27
CA SER A 47 11.29 -5.21 1.58
C SER A 47 9.87 -5.78 1.76
N LYS A 48 9.68 -6.48 2.88
CA LYS A 48 8.36 -6.96 3.32
C LYS A 48 7.50 -5.84 3.86
N GLU A 49 8.05 -4.64 4.00
CA GLU A 49 7.37 -3.50 4.56
C GLU A 49 7.43 -2.27 3.65
N ILE A 50 6.38 -1.47 3.77
CA ILE A 50 6.23 -0.15 3.17
C ILE A 50 6.15 0.84 4.33
N TYR A 51 6.94 1.91 4.24
CA TYR A 51 6.94 2.95 5.26
C TYR A 51 6.09 4.13 4.82
N LEU A 52 5.23 4.59 5.72
CA LEU A 52 4.50 5.84 5.59
C LEU A 52 5.10 6.84 6.58
N TYR A 53 5.37 8.05 6.13
CA TYR A 53 5.84 9.13 7.00
C TYR A 53 4.83 10.26 7.00
N GLY A 54 4.56 10.83 8.17
CA GLY A 54 3.74 12.01 8.35
C GLY A 54 4.50 13.08 9.12
N SER A 55 4.53 14.30 8.60
CA SER A 55 5.11 15.45 9.29
C SER A 55 4.09 16.59 9.36
N SER A 56 4.04 17.24 10.53
CA SER A 56 3.22 18.41 10.79
C SER A 56 4.09 19.55 11.29
N LYS A 57 3.92 20.73 10.70
CA LYS A 57 4.52 21.99 11.14
C LYS A 57 3.41 23.03 11.36
N LYS A 58 2.94 23.14 12.60
CA LYS A 58 1.88 24.08 13.01
C LYS A 58 2.42 25.00 14.10
N GLY A 59 2.18 26.31 13.98
CA GLY A 59 2.61 27.28 15.00
C GLY A 59 4.12 27.29 15.27
N GLY A 60 4.94 26.95 14.26
CA GLY A 60 6.39 26.82 14.40
C GLY A 60 6.88 25.51 15.03
N GLN A 61 5.99 24.71 15.62
CA GLN A 61 6.33 23.40 16.16
C GLN A 61 6.28 22.32 15.08
N ARG A 62 7.35 21.53 15.01
CA ARG A 62 7.50 20.42 14.08
C ARG A 62 7.37 19.09 14.83
N SER A 63 6.63 18.16 14.26
CA SER A 63 6.49 16.78 14.75
C SER A 63 6.40 15.82 13.58
N ALA A 64 7.03 14.65 13.69
CA ALA A 64 6.95 13.62 12.65
C ALA A 64 6.73 12.23 13.23
N VAL A 65 6.03 11.41 12.45
CA VAL A 65 5.72 10.01 12.75
C VAL A 65 6.02 9.14 11.54
N LYS A 66 6.38 7.88 11.82
CA LYS A 66 6.52 6.80 10.85
C LYS A 66 5.52 5.70 11.15
N ILE A 67 4.99 5.06 10.12
CA ILE A 67 4.21 3.82 10.21
C ILE A 67 4.86 2.76 9.34
N GLU A 68 5.06 1.59 9.93
CA GLU A 68 5.57 0.39 9.29
C GLU A 68 4.37 -0.48 8.85
N ILE A 69 4.23 -0.67 7.53
CA ILE A 69 3.05 -1.29 6.93
C ILE A 69 3.47 -2.59 6.25
N PRO A 70 2.91 -3.75 6.65
CA PRO A 70 3.16 -5.01 5.96
C PRO A 70 2.74 -4.94 4.49
N ALA A 71 3.65 -5.27 3.59
CA ALA A 71 3.37 -5.30 2.17
C ALA A 71 2.51 -6.52 1.82
N ILE A 72 1.51 -6.32 0.98
CA ILE A 72 0.69 -7.39 0.42
C ILE A 72 1.27 -7.74 -0.96
N GLY A 73 1.47 -9.03 -1.23
CA GLY A 73 2.03 -9.53 -2.49
C GLY A 73 1.07 -9.45 -3.69
N ALA A 74 0.42 -8.29 -3.89
CA ALA A 74 -0.49 -8.02 -4.99
C ALA A 74 -0.43 -6.55 -5.39
N GLN A 75 -0.79 -6.27 -6.64
CA GLN A 75 -0.90 -4.91 -7.16
C GLN A 75 -2.35 -4.43 -7.09
N PHE A 76 -2.54 -3.23 -6.57
CA PHE A 76 -3.85 -2.60 -6.39
C PHE A 76 -3.87 -1.24 -7.08
N THR A 77 -5.04 -0.84 -7.55
CA THR A 77 -5.28 0.51 -8.06
C THR A 77 -6.20 1.30 -7.13
N GLY A 78 -6.11 2.62 -7.12
CA GLY A 78 -6.94 3.51 -6.29
C GLY A 78 -6.59 3.54 -4.79
N THR A 79 -5.48 2.92 -4.37
CA THR A 79 -5.05 2.93 -2.96
C THR A 79 -4.63 4.31 -2.48
N GLY A 80 -4.00 5.10 -3.35
CA GLY A 80 -3.60 6.48 -3.08
C GLY A 80 -4.81 7.38 -2.82
N ASP A 81 -5.86 7.27 -3.64
CA ASP A 81 -7.09 8.03 -3.51
C ASP A 81 -7.82 7.68 -2.20
N LEU A 82 -7.94 6.38 -1.91
CA LEU A 82 -8.52 5.89 -0.67
C LEU A 82 -7.75 6.39 0.55
N LEU A 83 -6.41 6.30 0.53
CA LEU A 83 -5.57 6.76 1.62
C LEU A 83 -5.72 8.27 1.84
N ALA A 84 -5.66 9.07 0.77
CA ALA A 84 -5.83 10.52 0.86
C ALA A 84 -7.20 10.91 1.45
N ALA A 85 -8.27 10.27 0.99
CA ALA A 85 -9.62 10.49 1.53
C ALA A 85 -9.72 10.11 3.02
N CYS A 86 -9.15 8.97 3.41
CA CYS A 86 -9.15 8.52 4.81
C CYS A 86 -8.34 9.45 5.71
N ILE A 87 -7.16 9.89 5.26
CA ILE A 87 -6.33 10.85 6.00
C ILE A 87 -7.12 12.15 6.24
N LEU A 88 -7.79 12.68 5.20
CA LEU A 88 -8.61 13.89 5.31
C LEU A 88 -9.75 13.71 6.32
N ALA A 89 -10.50 12.61 6.22
CA ALA A 89 -11.60 12.33 7.14
C ALA A 89 -11.12 12.23 8.61
N TRP A 90 -10.05 11.46 8.85
CA TRP A 90 -9.57 11.24 10.21
C TRP A 90 -8.87 12.45 10.80
N ILE A 91 -8.07 13.19 10.03
CA ILE A 91 -7.40 14.38 10.56
C ILE A 91 -8.39 15.48 10.94
N THR A 92 -9.51 15.56 10.22
CA THR A 92 -10.61 16.49 10.52
C THR A 92 -11.34 16.09 11.80
N ARG A 93 -11.47 14.78 12.06
CA ARG A 93 -12.18 14.24 13.22
C ARG A 93 -11.34 14.22 14.50
N THR A 94 -10.05 13.91 14.41
CA THR A 94 -9.18 13.73 15.59
C THR A 94 -8.35 14.97 15.92
N ASN A 95 -8.11 15.84 14.92
CA ASN A 95 -7.11 16.91 14.99
C ASN A 95 -5.72 16.43 15.48
N ASN A 96 -5.41 15.14 15.28
CA ASN A 96 -4.19 14.49 15.72
C ASN A 96 -3.62 13.68 14.55
N LEU A 97 -2.47 14.11 14.02
CA LEU A 97 -1.86 13.48 12.85
C LEU A 97 -1.51 12.00 13.11
N LYS A 98 -0.96 11.69 14.28
CA LYS A 98 -0.58 10.31 14.64
C LYS A 98 -1.79 9.38 14.58
N GLU A 99 -2.84 9.73 15.30
CA GLU A 99 -4.07 8.93 15.36
C GLU A 99 -4.76 8.86 13.98
N ALA A 100 -4.76 9.96 13.23
CA ALA A 100 -5.38 10.01 11.92
C ALA A 100 -4.70 9.06 10.93
N LEU A 101 -3.36 9.03 10.93
CA LEU A 101 -2.59 8.13 10.07
C LEU A 101 -2.77 6.67 10.48
N GLU A 102 -2.79 6.34 11.78
CA GLU A 102 -3.06 4.98 12.26
C GLU A 102 -4.42 4.47 11.76
N LYS A 103 -5.48 5.29 11.88
CA LYS A 103 -6.82 4.92 11.42
C LYS A 103 -6.93 4.84 9.90
N ALA A 104 -6.29 5.75 9.17
CA ALA A 104 -6.28 5.72 7.71
C ALA A 104 -5.55 4.47 7.18
N VAL A 105 -4.37 4.16 7.73
CA VAL A 105 -3.61 2.95 7.35
C VAL A 105 -4.39 1.69 7.70
N ALA A 106 -5.00 1.62 8.89
CA ALA A 106 -5.83 0.49 9.28
C ALA A 106 -7.04 0.28 8.34
N THR A 107 -7.67 1.37 7.91
CA THR A 107 -8.76 1.32 6.91
C THR A 107 -8.27 0.72 5.60
N VAL A 108 -7.18 1.28 5.04
CA VAL A 108 -6.62 0.85 3.76
C VAL A 108 -6.18 -0.62 3.85
N GLN A 109 -5.47 -1.01 4.91
CA GLN A 109 -5.04 -2.39 5.11
C GLN A 109 -6.23 -3.36 5.19
N GLY A 110 -7.29 -3.03 5.92
CA GLY A 110 -8.50 -3.85 5.97
C GLY A 110 -9.15 -4.04 4.59
N VAL A 111 -9.24 -2.96 3.80
CA VAL A 111 -9.76 -3.00 2.42
C VAL A 111 -8.87 -3.86 1.52
N LEU A 112 -7.55 -3.71 1.59
CA LEU A 112 -6.62 -4.45 0.73
C LEU A 112 -6.59 -5.93 1.08
N LEU A 113 -6.58 -6.30 2.36
CA LEU A 113 -6.63 -7.70 2.79
C LEU A 113 -7.93 -8.37 2.36
N LYS A 114 -9.07 -7.68 2.49
CA LYS A 114 -10.37 -8.19 2.02
C LYS A 114 -10.41 -8.34 0.49
N THR A 115 -9.81 -7.40 -0.24
CA THR A 115 -9.68 -7.45 -1.69
C THR A 115 -8.80 -8.62 -2.14
N PHE A 116 -7.64 -8.77 -1.50
CA PHE A 116 -6.69 -9.85 -1.77
C PHE A 116 -7.29 -11.24 -1.50
N LYS A 117 -7.89 -11.43 -0.33
CA LYS A 117 -8.54 -12.69 0.05
C LYS A 117 -9.60 -13.11 -0.97
N HIS A 118 -10.45 -12.17 -1.37
CA HIS A 118 -11.51 -12.41 -2.37
C HIS A 118 -10.93 -12.81 -3.74
N ALA A 119 -9.82 -12.18 -4.17
CA ALA A 119 -9.16 -12.53 -5.42
C ALA A 119 -8.55 -13.93 -5.36
N SER A 120 -7.84 -14.26 -4.27
CA SER A 120 -7.23 -15.58 -4.10
C SER A 120 -8.25 -16.72 -4.00
N GLU A 121 -9.42 -16.48 -3.40
CA GLU A 121 -10.51 -17.46 -3.35
C GLU A 121 -11.08 -17.72 -4.75
N LYS A 122 -11.34 -16.66 -5.53
CA LYS A 122 -11.80 -16.79 -6.93
C LYS A 122 -10.80 -17.52 -7.83
N GLU A 123 -9.51 -17.34 -7.63
CA GLU A 123 -8.49 -18.06 -8.39
C GLU A 123 -8.53 -19.56 -8.08
N LYS A 124 -8.64 -19.94 -6.80
CA LYS A 124 -8.77 -21.35 -6.39
C LYS A 124 -10.04 -22.01 -6.92
N GLU A 125 -11.16 -21.29 -6.93
CA GLU A 125 -12.43 -21.78 -7.52
C GLU A 125 -12.26 -22.10 -9.01
N LYS A 126 -11.63 -21.19 -9.78
CA LYS A 126 -11.35 -21.40 -11.20
C LYS A 126 -10.39 -22.57 -11.46
N GLU A 127 -9.36 -22.74 -10.64
CA GLU A 127 -8.44 -23.88 -10.73
C GLU A 127 -9.15 -25.21 -10.41
N GLY A 128 -10.04 -25.23 -9.42
CA GLY A 128 -10.86 -26.39 -9.07
C GLY A 128 -11.85 -26.77 -10.17
N GLU A 129 -12.52 -25.79 -10.80
CA GLU A 129 -13.43 -26.01 -11.93
C GLU A 129 -12.68 -26.49 -13.19
N ALA A 130 -11.49 -25.94 -13.47
CA ALA A 130 -10.64 -26.39 -14.57
C ALA A 130 -10.10 -27.82 -14.35
N ALA A 131 -9.75 -28.18 -13.11
CA ALA A 131 -9.33 -29.53 -12.77
C ALA A 131 -10.48 -30.54 -12.82
N ALA A 132 -11.70 -30.13 -12.47
CA ALA A 132 -12.90 -30.98 -12.51
C ALA A 132 -13.43 -31.21 -13.94
N THR A 133 -13.11 -30.31 -14.88
CA THR A 133 -13.51 -30.42 -16.30
C THR A 133 -12.46 -31.11 -17.18
N ALA A 134 -11.26 -31.36 -16.66
CA ALA A 134 -10.23 -32.14 -17.32
C ALA A 134 -10.58 -33.65 -17.26
N VAL A 135 -11.11 -34.18 -18.35
CA VAL A 135 -11.41 -35.62 -18.50
C VAL A 135 -10.10 -36.44 -18.51
N PRO A 136 -9.94 -37.46 -17.66
CA PRO A 136 -8.81 -38.38 -17.76
C PRO A 136 -9.08 -39.40 -18.87
N GLY A 137 -8.43 -39.24 -20.02
CA GLY A 137 -8.43 -40.28 -21.05
C GLY A 137 -8.12 -39.80 -22.46
N ALA A 138 -6.84 -39.80 -22.83
CA ALA A 138 -6.36 -40.16 -24.17
C ALA A 138 -4.85 -40.44 -24.09
N GLU A 139 -4.50 -41.73 -24.16
CA GLU A 139 -3.14 -42.16 -24.44
C GLU A 139 -2.72 -41.67 -25.83
N ALA A 140 -1.54 -41.07 -25.95
CA ALA A 140 -0.81 -40.98 -27.20
C ALA A 140 0.70 -40.91 -26.91
N GLU A 141 1.40 -41.96 -27.31
CA GLU A 141 2.86 -42.03 -27.41
C GLU A 141 3.43 -41.01 -28.40
N GLY A 142 4.69 -40.63 -28.21
CA GLY A 142 5.53 -40.01 -29.24
C GLY A 142 6.35 -38.83 -28.73
N GLY A 143 7.64 -39.04 -28.50
CA GLY A 143 8.55 -38.00 -28.03
C GLY A 143 9.07 -37.08 -29.12
N THR A 144 9.53 -35.87 -28.77
CA THR A 144 10.84 -35.29 -29.15
C THR A 144 11.09 -33.98 -28.39
N GLU A 145 12.37 -33.61 -28.34
CA GLU A 145 13.03 -32.48 -27.68
C GLU A 145 12.38 -31.10 -27.91
N GLY A 146 12.56 -30.20 -26.93
CA GLY A 146 12.30 -28.77 -27.12
C GLY A 146 12.55 -27.98 -25.85
N GLY A 147 13.57 -27.11 -25.87
CA GLY A 147 14.07 -26.36 -24.71
C GLY A 147 12.99 -25.66 -23.90
N ALA A 148 13.13 -25.74 -22.57
CA ALA A 148 12.28 -25.02 -21.63
C ALA A 148 12.44 -23.51 -21.85
N ALA A 149 11.43 -22.92 -22.50
CA ALA A 149 11.26 -21.48 -22.52
C ALA A 149 11.17 -20.96 -21.08
N PRO A 150 11.72 -19.77 -20.77
CA PRO A 150 11.60 -19.19 -19.44
C PRO A 150 10.12 -19.02 -19.10
N ALA A 151 9.73 -19.49 -17.91
CA ALA A 151 8.38 -19.40 -17.39
C ALA A 151 7.85 -17.97 -17.57
N ALA A 152 6.80 -17.81 -18.36
CA ALA A 152 6.14 -16.54 -18.58
C ALA A 152 5.78 -15.95 -17.22
N ALA A 153 6.22 -14.71 -16.96
CA ALA A 153 5.84 -13.95 -15.78
C ALA A 153 4.32 -13.97 -15.66
N LYS A 154 3.77 -14.61 -14.62
CA LYS A 154 2.34 -14.57 -14.34
C LYS A 154 1.92 -13.11 -14.32
N SER A 155 1.07 -12.71 -15.25
CA SER A 155 0.43 -11.40 -15.23
C SER A 155 -0.26 -11.25 -13.87
N VAL A 156 0.29 -10.40 -13.01
CA VAL A 156 -0.33 -10.09 -11.73
C VAL A 156 -1.53 -9.22 -12.07
N ALA A 157 -2.73 -9.80 -12.02
CA ALA A 157 -3.95 -9.04 -12.28
C ALA A 157 -4.04 -7.86 -11.30
N LEU A 158 -4.25 -6.66 -11.83
CA LEU A 158 -4.45 -5.47 -11.02
C LEU A 158 -5.81 -5.57 -10.32
N LEU A 159 -5.82 -5.53 -8.99
CA LEU A 159 -7.03 -5.76 -8.20
C LEU A 159 -7.81 -4.46 -7.95
N GLU A 160 -9.09 -4.46 -8.30
CA GLU A 160 -10.04 -3.40 -7.92
C GLU A 160 -10.46 -3.52 -6.45
N LEU A 161 -10.56 -2.38 -5.76
CA LEU A 161 -10.83 -2.32 -4.33
C LEU A 161 -12.28 -2.71 -4.01
N ARG A 162 -12.44 -3.60 -3.02
CA ARG A 162 -13.75 -4.00 -2.49
C ARG A 162 -14.30 -3.02 -1.45
N LEU A 163 -14.51 -1.76 -1.85
CA LEU A 163 -14.89 -0.67 -0.94
C LEU A 163 -16.22 -0.93 -0.23
N VAL A 164 -17.28 -1.28 -0.97
CA VAL A 164 -18.63 -1.52 -0.39
C VAL A 164 -18.59 -2.66 0.62
N GLN A 165 -17.89 -3.75 0.31
CA GLN A 165 -17.77 -4.92 1.19
C GLN A 165 -16.87 -4.64 2.39
N SER A 166 -16.11 -3.54 2.37
CA SER A 166 -15.18 -3.13 3.42
C SER A 166 -15.73 -2.00 4.29
N LYS A 167 -17.03 -1.68 4.20
CA LYS A 167 -17.69 -0.63 4.99
C LYS A 167 -17.28 -0.62 6.47
N GLU A 168 -17.27 -1.79 7.11
CA GLU A 168 -16.87 -1.92 8.52
C GLU A 168 -15.44 -1.42 8.79
N HIS A 169 -14.48 -1.76 7.93
CA HIS A 169 -13.09 -1.30 8.05
C HIS A 169 -12.95 0.21 7.82
N ILE A 170 -13.87 0.82 7.07
CA ILE A 170 -13.89 2.27 6.81
C ILE A 170 -14.50 3.02 8.01
N GLU A 171 -15.59 2.51 8.57
CA GLU A 171 -16.30 3.16 9.68
C GLU A 171 -15.56 2.99 11.02
N ASN A 172 -15.06 1.78 11.28
CA ASN A 172 -14.41 1.40 12.54
C ASN A 172 -13.10 0.63 12.26
N PRO A 173 -12.05 1.31 11.77
CA PRO A 173 -10.79 0.66 11.47
C PRO A 173 -10.11 0.13 12.73
N HIS A 174 -9.75 -1.16 12.71
CA HIS A 174 -8.98 -1.83 13.75
C HIS A 174 -7.73 -2.47 13.13
N SER A 175 -6.58 -2.25 13.77
CA SER A 175 -5.29 -2.81 13.39
C SER A 175 -4.34 -2.74 14.58
N ASP A 176 -3.31 -3.59 14.58
CA ASP A 176 -2.18 -3.52 15.50
C ASP A 176 -1.06 -2.60 15.01
N ILE A 177 -1.17 -2.08 13.78
CA ILE A 177 -0.22 -1.13 13.21
C ILE A 177 -0.28 0.18 13.99
N ARG A 178 0.89 0.68 14.43
CA ARG A 178 1.02 1.90 15.22
C ARG A 178 2.05 2.85 14.61
N ALA A 179 1.80 4.13 14.81
CA ALA A 179 2.71 5.18 14.46
C ALA A 179 3.78 5.36 15.54
N ILE A 180 5.03 5.43 15.09
CA ILE A 180 6.23 5.66 15.88
C ILE A 180 6.60 7.13 15.76
N LYS A 181 6.82 7.82 16.88
CA LYS A 181 7.31 9.21 16.85
C LYS A 181 8.78 9.21 16.49
N ILE A 182 9.15 10.02 15.49
CA ILE A 182 10.52 10.13 14.98
C ILE A 182 11.07 11.56 15.03
N PHE A 183 10.23 12.56 15.32
CA PHE A 183 10.62 13.95 15.60
C PHE A 183 9.60 14.59 16.54
#